data_AF-A0A538GDN1-F1
#
_entry.id   AF-A0A538GDN1-F1
#
_cell.length_a   1.000
_cell.length_b   1.000
_cell.length_c   1.000
_cell.angle_alpha   90.00
_cell.angle_beta   90.00
_cell.angle_gamma   90.00
#
_symmetry.space_group_name_H-M   'P 1'
#
loop_
_entity.id
_entity.type
_entity.pdbx_description
1 polymer ?
#
loop_
_entity_poly.entity_id
_entity_poly.type
_entity_poly.pdbx_seq_one_letter_code
_entity_poly.pdbx_strand_id
1 'polypeptide(L)'
;PADLQGVEICDSVLEAVRDADAAVIVTEWPELREVATAEVREAMARPLIVDGRNLLDPAAAAAAGFEYEAIGRPTRATPGGVNGSPQPSRDRESTA
;
A
#
# COMPACT_ATOMS: atom_id res chain seq x y z
N PRO A 1 1.39 -26.05 3.05
CA PRO A 1 2.00 -26.68 4.24
C PRO A 1 0.90 -27.05 5.22
N ALA A 2 0.90 -28.26 5.80
CA ALA A 2 -0.22 -28.77 6.58
C ALA A 2 -0.47 -28.03 7.91
N ASP A 3 0.35 -27.03 8.23
CA ASP A 3 0.45 -26.34 9.52
C ASP A 3 0.05 -24.85 9.49
N LEU A 4 -0.27 -24.27 8.32
CA LEU A 4 -0.66 -22.86 8.22
C LEU A 4 -2.19 -22.71 8.19
N GLN A 5 -2.80 -22.61 9.37
CA GLN A 5 -4.24 -22.35 9.49
C GLN A 5 -4.58 -20.92 9.03
N GLY A 6 -5.60 -20.77 8.19
CA GLY A 6 -6.06 -19.47 7.69
C GLY A 6 -5.12 -18.83 6.66
N VAL A 7 -4.18 -19.58 6.10
CA VAL A 7 -3.31 -19.12 5.01
C VAL A 7 -3.69 -19.85 3.73
N GLU A 8 -4.03 -19.07 2.72
CA GLU A 8 -4.10 -19.54 1.34
C GLU A 8 -2.80 -19.15 0.63
N ILE A 9 -2.18 -20.12 -0.05
CA ILE A 9 -1.00 -19.87 -0.88
C ILE A 9 -1.48 -19.81 -2.32
N CYS A 10 -1.21 -18.70 -2.99
CA CYS A 10 -1.60 -18.46 -4.37
C CYS A 10 -0.37 -18.49 -5.28
N ASP A 11 -0.59 -18.79 -6.55
CA ASP A 11 0.50 -18.87 -7.55
C ASP A 11 0.75 -17.51 -8.23
N SER A 12 -0.09 -16.52 -7.96
CA SER A 12 0.03 -15.17 -8.51
C SER A 12 -0.43 -14.09 -7.53
N VAL A 13 0.02 -12.86 -7.77
CA VAL A 13 -0.47 -11.66 -7.08
C VAL A 13 -1.97 -11.51 -7.24
N LEU A 14 -2.49 -11.71 -8.45
CA LEU A 14 -3.89 -11.45 -8.76
C LEU A 14 -4.84 -12.38 -7.98
N GLU A 15 -4.43 -13.64 -7.79
CA GLU A 15 -5.14 -14.57 -6.91
C GLU A 15 -5.04 -14.14 -5.45
N ALA A 16 -3.85 -13.76 -4.98
CA ALA A 16 -3.63 -13.37 -3.59
C ALA A 16 -4.39 -12.10 -3.16
N VAL A 17 -4.66 -11.18 -4.09
CA VAL A 17 -5.35 -9.91 -3.81
C VAL A 17 -6.86 -9.95 -4.11
N ARG A 18 -7.37 -11.05 -4.66
CA ARG A 18 -8.79 -11.17 -5.01
C ARG A 18 -9.66 -11.03 -3.76
N ASP A 19 -10.63 -10.11 -3.82
CA ASP A 19 -11.53 -9.74 -2.73
C ASP A 19 -10.81 -9.26 -1.44
N ALA A 20 -9.50 -8.97 -1.52
CA ALA A 20 -8.72 -8.56 -0.37
C ALA A 20 -9.01 -7.09 0.00
N ASP A 21 -9.02 -6.83 1.30
CA ASP A 21 -9.11 -5.48 1.89
C ASP A 21 -7.78 -4.70 1.83
N ALA A 22 -6.67 -5.41 1.71
CA ALA A 22 -5.32 -4.83 1.66
C ALA A 22 -4.31 -5.81 1.08
N ALA A 23 -3.30 -5.30 0.39
CA ALA A 23 -2.09 -6.01 0.00
C ALA A 23 -0.90 -5.48 0.82
N VAL A 24 -0.08 -6.38 1.38
CA VAL A 24 1.07 -6.00 2.21
C VAL A 24 2.37 -6.48 1.55
N ILE A 25 3.23 -5.55 1.15
CA ILE A 25 4.53 -5.85 0.56
C ILE A 25 5.55 -6.01 1.69
N VAL A 26 5.94 -7.26 1.94
CA VAL A 26 6.90 -7.63 3.00
C VAL A 26 8.27 -8.02 2.46
N THR A 27 8.45 -8.00 1.14
CA THR A 27 9.66 -8.45 0.43
C THR A 27 9.87 -7.65 -0.86
N GLU A 28 11.12 -7.38 -1.23
CA GLU A 28 11.54 -6.50 -2.33
C GLU A 28 11.74 -7.21 -3.68
N TRP A 29 10.95 -8.25 -3.94
CA TRP A 29 11.07 -9.05 -5.16
C TRP A 29 10.80 -8.20 -6.42
N PRO A 30 11.57 -8.38 -7.52
CA PRO A 30 11.40 -7.65 -8.77
C PRO A 30 9.97 -7.56 -9.29
N GLU A 31 9.24 -8.67 -9.21
CA GLU A 31 7.87 -8.85 -9.71
C GLU A 31 6.86 -7.93 -9.00
N LEU A 32 7.16 -7.52 -7.76
CA LEU A 32 6.26 -6.68 -6.97
C LEU A 32 6.39 -5.18 -7.30
N ARG A 33 7.39 -4.76 -8.10
CA ARG A 33 7.58 -3.35 -8.47
C ARG A 33 6.47 -2.81 -9.36
N GLU A 34 5.76 -3.69 -10.05
CA GLU A 34 4.71 -3.35 -11.01
C GLU A 34 3.33 -3.81 -10.52
N VAL A 35 3.18 -4.10 -9.23
CA VAL A 35 1.96 -4.67 -8.64
C VAL A 35 0.75 -3.73 -8.66
N ALA A 36 0.99 -2.41 -8.69
CA ALA A 36 -0.05 -1.39 -8.66
C ALA A 36 -0.69 -1.16 -10.04
N THR A 37 -1.32 -2.20 -10.59
CA THR A 37 -2.03 -2.14 -11.88
C THR A 37 -3.53 -1.90 -11.70
N ALA A 38 -4.22 -1.48 -12.77
CA ALA A 38 -5.67 -1.37 -12.76
C ALA A 38 -6.37 -2.72 -12.52
N GLU A 39 -5.80 -3.80 -13.05
CA GLU A 39 -6.32 -5.17 -12.86
C GLU A 39 -6.26 -5.60 -11.39
N VAL A 40 -5.13 -5.36 -10.71
CA VAL A 40 -4.99 -5.64 -9.27
C VAL A 40 -5.96 -4.79 -8.47
N ARG A 41 -6.11 -3.51 -8.80
CA ARG A 41 -7.06 -2.61 -8.13
C ARG A 41 -8.49 -3.13 -8.23
N GLU A 42 -8.91 -3.55 -9.41
CA GLU A 42 -10.28 -4.02 -9.69
C GLU A 42 -10.58 -5.38 -9.04
N ALA A 43 -9.56 -6.19 -8.79
CA ALA A 43 -9.70 -7.47 -8.09
C ALA A 43 -9.87 -7.33 -6.57
N MET A 44 -9.44 -6.21 -5.98
CA MET A 44 -9.48 -5.97 -4.53
C MET A 44 -10.85 -5.45 -4.06
N ALA A 45 -11.27 -5.83 -2.85
CA ALA A 45 -12.46 -5.27 -2.21
C ALA A 45 -12.24 -3.82 -1.75
N ARG A 46 -11.05 -3.53 -1.21
CA ARG A 46 -10.56 -2.18 -0.96
C ARG A 46 -9.12 -2.11 -1.48
N PRO A 47 -8.79 -1.22 -2.43
CA PRO A 47 -7.47 -1.15 -3.03
C PRO A 47 -6.45 -0.43 -2.14
N LEU A 48 -6.15 -1.00 -0.97
CA LEU A 48 -5.14 -0.52 -0.03
C LEU A 48 -3.83 -1.30 -0.20
N ILE A 49 -2.72 -0.61 -0.48
CA ILE A 49 -1.38 -1.19 -0.45
C ILE A 49 -0.62 -0.64 0.76
N VAL A 50 -0.10 -1.56 1.58
CA VAL A 50 0.85 -1.27 2.66
C VAL A 50 2.23 -1.74 2.22
N ASP A 51 3.13 -0.79 1.95
CA ASP A 51 4.47 -1.07 1.45
C ASP A 51 5.52 -0.95 2.56
N GLY A 52 5.87 -2.11 3.13
CA GLY A 52 6.93 -2.24 4.13
C GLY A 52 8.34 -2.12 3.58
N ARG A 53 8.51 -2.14 2.25
CA ARG A 53 9.80 -2.15 1.55
C ARG A 53 10.06 -0.88 0.76
N ASN A 54 9.10 0.06 0.74
CA ASN A 54 9.20 1.31 0.01
C ASN A 54 9.50 1.10 -1.49
N LEU A 55 8.98 0.00 -2.04
CA LEU A 55 9.24 -0.53 -3.36
C LEU A 55 8.51 0.26 -4.46
N LEU A 56 7.30 0.74 -4.18
CA LEU A 56 6.48 1.45 -5.14
C LEU A 56 6.74 2.97 -5.09
N ASP A 57 6.48 3.61 -6.24
CA ASP A 57 6.37 5.06 -6.30
C ASP A 57 4.99 5.50 -5.76
N PRO A 58 4.93 6.35 -4.71
CA PRO A 58 3.67 6.73 -4.09
C PRO A 58 2.74 7.51 -5.05
N ALA A 59 3.29 8.30 -5.97
CA ALA A 59 2.49 9.08 -6.89
C ALA A 59 1.88 8.18 -7.98
N ALA A 60 2.64 7.19 -8.47
CA ALA A 60 2.17 6.18 -9.41
C ALA A 60 1.07 5.30 -8.78
N ALA A 61 1.28 4.82 -7.55
CA ALA A 61 0.27 4.02 -6.84
C ALA A 61 -1.05 4.79 -6.63
N ALA A 62 -0.94 6.06 -6.20
CA ALA A 62 -2.10 6.93 -6.07
C ALA A 62 -2.79 7.23 -7.42
N ALA A 63 -2.01 7.47 -8.48
CA ALA A 63 -2.55 7.70 -9.82
C ALA A 63 -3.24 6.46 -10.39
N ALA A 64 -2.78 5.26 -10.02
CA ALA A 64 -3.44 4.00 -10.33
C ALA A 64 -4.73 3.77 -9.52
N GLY A 65 -5.01 4.59 -8.49
CA GLY A 65 -6.24 4.55 -7.70
C GLY A 65 -6.15 3.73 -6.41
N PHE A 66 -4.94 3.46 -5.92
CA PHE A 66 -4.75 2.80 -4.64
C PHE A 66 -4.68 3.80 -3.49
N GLU A 67 -5.23 3.43 -2.34
CA GLU A 67 -4.76 3.94 -1.05
C GLU A 67 -3.37 3.35 -0.80
N TYR A 68 -2.40 4.19 -0.47
CA TYR A 68 -1.00 3.77 -0.38
C TYR A 68 -0.36 4.26 0.92
N GLU A 69 0.12 3.30 1.70
CA GLU A 69 0.74 3.51 3.00
C GLU A 69 2.17 2.96 2.98
N ALA A 70 3.14 3.77 3.41
CA ALA A 70 4.55 3.43 3.30
C ALA A 70 5.36 3.83 4.53
N ILE A 71 6.37 3.03 4.87
CA ILE A 71 7.14 3.24 6.10
C ILE A 71 8.04 4.47 5.96
N GLY A 72 7.88 5.42 6.88
CA GLY A 72 8.71 6.63 6.94
C GLY A 72 8.44 7.65 5.84
N ARG A 73 7.33 7.50 5.10
CA ARG A 73 6.90 8.45 4.06
C ARG A 73 5.59 9.13 4.49
N PRO A 74 5.39 10.43 4.16
CA PRO A 74 4.13 11.09 4.45
C PRO A 74 3.00 10.42 3.67
N THR A 75 1.93 10.10 4.36
CA THR A 75 0.73 9.49 3.77
C THR A 75 -0.08 10.60 3.13
N ARG A 76 -0.38 10.47 1.83
CA ARG A 76 -1.20 11.47 1.15
C ARG A 76 -2.65 11.04 1.32
N ALA A 77 -3.36 11.68 2.25
CA ALA A 77 -4.79 11.42 2.43
C ALA A 77 -5.53 11.59 1.09
N THR A 78 -6.22 10.53 0.66
CA THR A 78 -7.10 10.57 -0.52
C THR A 78 -8.15 11.66 -0.33
N PRO A 79 -8.40 12.56 -1.31
CA PRO A 79 -9.46 13.55 -1.20
C PRO A 79 -10.82 12.83 -1.16
N GLY A 80 -11.35 12.59 0.04
CA GLY A 80 -12.61 11.86 0.26
C GLY A 80 -12.69 11.04 1.56
N GLY A 81 -11.56 10.78 2.23
CA GLY A 81 -11.54 10.12 3.55
C GLY A 81 -11.79 11.13 4.68
N VAL A 82 -12.69 10.79 5.61
CA VAL A 82 -13.11 11.70 6.69
C VAL A 82 -11.95 12.04 7.65
N ASN A 83 -11.76 13.34 7.88
CA ASN A 83 -11.00 14.01 8.95
C ASN A 83 -9.60 13.47 9.33
N GLY A 84 -8.57 13.99 8.68
CA GLY A 84 -7.24 14.13 9.26
C GLY A 84 -7.24 15.27 10.30
N SER A 85 -6.83 14.96 11.53
CA SER A 85 -6.39 16.01 12.46
C SER A 85 -5.16 16.70 11.85
N PRO A 86 -5.00 18.04 11.94
CA PRO A 86 -3.83 18.71 11.42
C PRO A 86 -2.58 18.19 12.14
N GLN A 87 -1.65 17.58 11.41
CA GLN A 87 -0.30 17.34 11.94
C GLN A 87 0.36 18.71 12.14
N PRO A 88 0.86 19.01 13.35
CA PRO A 88 1.51 20.30 13.59
C PRO A 88 2.78 20.40 12.74
N SER A 89 2.88 21.51 12.00
CA SER A 89 4.06 21.92 11.24
C SER A 89 5.29 21.91 12.15
N ARG A 90 6.22 20.98 11.92
CA ARG A 90 7.56 21.05 12.52
C ARG A 90 8.40 22.03 11.72
N ASP A 91 8.08 23.31 11.87
CA ASP A 91 9.00 24.38 11.55
C ASP A 91 9.68 24.85 12.83
N ARG A 92 11.02 24.89 12.75
CA ARG A 92 11.98 25.59 13.63
C ARG A 92 12.51 24.79 14.82
N GLU A 93 13.73 24.28 14.64
CA GLU A 93 14.84 24.77 15.46
C GLU A 93 16.16 24.68 14.66
N SER A 94 16.50 25.80 14.02
CA SER A 94 17.87 26.15 13.64
C SER A 94 18.11 27.51 14.25
N THR A 95 18.65 27.56 15.46
CA THR A 95 19.39 28.71 16.00
C THR A 95 20.23 28.25 17.18
N ALA A 96 21.56 28.23 16.96
CA ALA A 96 22.68 28.49 17.88
C ALA A 96 23.83 27.51 17.63
#